data_AF-A0A662U1P7-F1
#
_entry.id   AF-A0A662U1P7-F1
#
_cell.length_a   1.000
_cell.length_b   1.000
_cell.length_c   1.000
_cell.angle_alpha   90.00
_cell.angle_beta   90.00
_cell.angle_gamma   90.00
#
_symmetry.space_group_name_H-M   'P 1'
#
loop_
_entity.id
_entity.type
_entity.pdbx_description
1 polymer ?
#
loop_
_entity_poly.entity_id
_entity_poly.type
_entity_poly.pdbx_seq_one_letter_code
_entity_poly.pdbx_strand_id
1 'polypeptide(L)'
;MSEIYDITEVIRKLDRMLGKKWVAIVKKANLKLKVREGAYFSNGNGLARLRLTLRSILGKEVADDILSLAKPLAAVKREIAPAEIVVKYDRASIEHESKALIDPIYFSSLLIRASVVAVEKMRIEEFNLQNMLKELGLKSTETYFVKITHESGDVYKLIVDKGVVKAIVLERREGINVLGSTALEYLLKIKGVVEIMVLKLVFQE
;
A
#
# COMPACT_ATOMS: atom_id res chain seq x y z
N MET A 1 -1.05 -20.39 11.59
CA MET A 1 -0.17 -19.26 11.18
C MET A 1 0.67 -18.85 12.38
N SER A 2 1.98 -18.60 12.23
CA SER A 2 2.80 -18.15 13.36
C SER A 2 2.69 -16.63 13.52
N GLU A 3 2.21 -16.18 14.67
CA GLU A 3 2.12 -14.75 15.01
C GLU A 3 3.48 -14.08 14.85
N ILE A 4 3.49 -12.89 14.24
CA ILE A 4 4.69 -12.07 14.08
C ILE A 4 4.63 -10.96 15.14
N TYR A 5 5.77 -10.67 15.75
CA TYR A 5 5.95 -9.66 16.78
C TYR A 5 6.93 -8.61 16.30
N ASP A 6 6.60 -7.35 16.55
CA ASP A 6 7.57 -6.25 16.54
C ASP A 6 8.35 -6.28 17.85
N ILE A 7 9.67 -6.43 17.75
CA ILE A 7 10.60 -6.50 18.87
C ILE A 7 11.59 -5.33 18.85
N THR A 8 11.27 -4.23 18.16
CA THR A 8 12.16 -3.07 18.04
C THR A 8 12.47 -2.45 19.40
N GLU A 9 11.45 -2.27 20.25
CA GLU A 9 11.63 -1.74 21.61
C GLU A 9 12.39 -2.71 22.53
N VAL A 10 12.22 -4.02 22.31
CA VAL A 10 13.02 -5.06 22.99
C VAL A 10 14.51 -4.87 22.65
N ILE A 11 14.85 -4.71 21.37
CA ILE A 11 16.23 -4.50 20.92
C ILE A 11 16.78 -3.17 21.44
N ARG A 12 16.02 -2.07 21.37
CA ARG A 12 16.45 -0.77 21.91
C ARG A 12 16.73 -0.82 23.41
N LYS A 13 15.87 -1.51 24.18
CA LYS A 13 16.09 -1.69 25.62
C LYS A 13 17.34 -2.53 25.91
N LEU A 14 17.54 -3.62 25.16
CA LEU A 14 18.76 -4.43 25.27
C LEU A 14 20.03 -3.65 24.90
N ASP A 15 19.97 -2.80 23.88
CA ASP A 15 21.08 -1.95 23.48
C ASP A 15 21.42 -0.90 24.54
N ARG A 16 20.42 -0.27 25.15
CA ARG A 16 20.63 0.64 26.29
C ARG A 16 21.22 -0.06 27.52
N MET A 17 20.79 -1.28 27.81
CA MET A 17 21.22 -2.02 29.00
C MET A 17 22.61 -2.66 28.83
N LEU A 18 22.91 -3.19 27.64
CA LEU A 18 24.06 -4.07 27.42
C LEU A 18 25.03 -3.55 26.35
N GLY A 19 24.72 -2.42 25.71
CA GLY A 19 25.41 -1.94 24.52
C GLY A 19 25.41 -3.01 23.41
N LYS A 20 26.45 -3.01 22.57
CA LYS A 20 26.59 -3.94 21.42
C LYS A 20 26.50 -5.45 21.75
N LYS A 21 26.51 -5.85 23.03
CA LYS A 21 26.39 -7.25 23.48
C LYS A 21 25.01 -7.85 23.18
N TRP A 22 23.96 -7.05 22.95
CA TRP A 22 22.64 -7.58 22.56
C TRP A 22 22.68 -8.38 21.25
N VAL A 23 23.61 -8.06 20.34
CA VAL A 23 23.81 -8.78 19.08
C VAL A 23 24.20 -10.25 19.34
N ALA A 24 25.02 -10.49 20.37
CA ALA A 24 25.40 -11.85 20.77
C ALA A 24 24.21 -12.62 21.34
N ILE A 25 23.31 -11.95 22.06
CA ILE A 25 22.07 -12.55 22.59
C ILE A 25 21.14 -12.96 21.44
N VAL A 26 20.96 -12.10 20.44
CA VAL A 26 20.16 -12.39 19.25
C VAL A 26 20.72 -13.57 18.47
N LYS A 27 22.04 -13.62 18.28
CA LYS A 27 22.72 -14.76 17.64
C LYS A 27 22.53 -16.05 18.45
N LYS A 28 22.70 -15.98 19.78
CA LYS A 28 22.50 -17.11 20.70
C LYS A 28 21.05 -17.62 20.70
N ALA A 29 20.07 -16.72 20.54
CA ALA A 29 18.66 -17.07 20.41
C ALA A 29 18.28 -17.62 19.01
N ASN A 30 19.23 -17.70 18.07
CA ASN A 30 19.01 -18.09 16.68
C ASN A 30 17.85 -17.31 16.02
N LEU A 31 17.80 -16.01 16.29
CA LEU A 31 16.80 -15.12 15.73
C LEU A 31 17.19 -14.71 14.31
N LYS A 32 16.36 -15.11 13.34
CA LYS A 32 16.38 -14.51 12.00
C LYS A 32 15.64 -13.18 12.05
N LEU A 33 16.33 -12.13 12.49
CA LEU A 33 15.79 -10.78 12.47
C LEU A 33 15.55 -10.35 11.03
N LYS A 34 14.29 -10.10 10.68
CA LYS A 34 13.97 -9.33 9.48
C LYS A 34 14.11 -7.86 9.83
N VAL A 35 15.10 -7.20 9.24
CA VAL A 35 15.27 -5.75 9.36
C VAL A 35 14.55 -5.10 8.18
N ARG A 36 13.60 -4.22 8.47
CA ARG A 36 12.98 -3.32 7.48
C ARG A 36 12.90 -1.94 8.11
N GLU A 37 13.47 -0.94 7.46
CA GLU A 37 13.35 0.47 7.88
C GLU A 37 13.73 0.72 9.37
N GLY A 38 14.69 -0.04 9.91
CA GLY A 38 15.12 0.07 11.31
C GLY A 38 14.22 -0.62 12.34
N ALA A 39 13.16 -1.31 11.91
CA ALA A 39 12.32 -2.16 12.75
C ALA A 39 12.78 -3.62 12.73
N TYR A 40 12.68 -4.29 13.89
CA TYR A 40 13.08 -5.68 14.10
C TYR A 40 11.87 -6.57 14.32
N PHE A 41 11.73 -7.61 13.50
CA PHE A 41 10.61 -8.54 13.58
C PHE A 41 11.05 -9.96 13.92
N SER A 42 10.20 -10.65 14.68
CA SER A 42 10.39 -12.06 15.06
C SER A 42 9.04 -12.79 15.04
N ASN A 43 9.03 -14.07 14.70
CA ASN A 43 7.83 -14.89 14.85
C ASN A 43 7.69 -15.41 16.30
N GLY A 44 6.54 -15.96 16.67
CA GLY A 44 6.28 -16.48 18.01
C GLY A 44 7.35 -17.48 18.50
N ASN A 45 7.84 -18.35 17.61
CA ASN A 45 8.93 -19.28 17.92
C ASN A 45 10.27 -18.58 18.17
N GLY A 46 10.54 -17.48 17.46
CA GLY A 46 11.69 -16.61 17.71
C GLY A 46 11.58 -15.90 19.05
N LEU A 47 10.40 -15.36 19.40
CA LEU A 47 10.16 -14.71 20.68
C LEU A 47 10.30 -15.67 21.86
N ALA A 48 9.81 -16.91 21.73
CA ALA A 48 9.98 -17.95 22.74
C ALA A 48 11.47 -18.30 22.97
N ARG A 49 12.26 -18.41 21.89
CA ARG A 49 13.72 -18.64 22.00
C ARG A 49 14.45 -17.46 22.62
N LEU A 50 14.05 -16.23 22.27
CA LEU A 50 14.57 -15.02 22.90
C LEU A 50 14.26 -15.00 24.40
N ARG A 51 13.06 -15.40 24.81
CA ARG A 51 12.65 -15.54 26.21
C ARG A 51 13.55 -16.47 26.99
N LEU A 52 13.79 -17.68 26.48
CA LEU A 52 14.69 -18.64 27.13
C LEU A 52 16.11 -18.09 27.26
N THR A 53 16.60 -17.45 26.19
CA THR A 53 17.96 -16.90 26.16
C THR A 53 18.11 -15.72 27.13
N LEU A 54 17.14 -14.81 27.17
CA LEU A 54 17.17 -13.66 28.07
C LEU A 54 17.03 -14.08 29.54
N ARG A 55 16.13 -15.02 29.85
CA ARG A 55 15.97 -15.53 31.22
C ARG A 55 17.25 -16.18 31.74
N SER A 56 18.00 -16.88 30.88
CA SER A 56 19.29 -17.48 31.22
C SER A 56 20.41 -16.45 31.49
N ILE A 57 20.29 -15.21 30.99
CA ILE A 57 21.34 -14.21 31.08
C ILE A 57 21.01 -13.14 32.13
N LEU A 58 19.75 -12.68 32.18
CA LEU A 58 19.30 -11.52 32.95
C LEU A 58 18.37 -11.90 34.11
N GLY A 59 17.97 -13.17 34.23
CA GLY A 59 16.96 -13.62 35.20
C GLY A 59 15.53 -13.44 34.70
N LYS A 60 14.58 -14.11 35.37
CA LYS A 60 13.18 -14.22 34.92
C LYS A 60 12.48 -12.86 34.83
N GLU A 61 12.56 -12.07 35.88
CA GLU A 61 11.84 -10.79 36.01
C GLU A 61 12.29 -9.79 34.94
N VAL A 62 13.60 -9.61 34.78
CA VAL A 62 14.17 -8.68 33.80
C VAL A 62 13.87 -9.12 32.37
N ALA A 63 13.92 -10.43 32.09
CA ALA A 63 13.62 -10.94 30.77
C ALA A 63 12.14 -10.77 30.39
N ASP A 64 11.22 -11.00 31.32
CA ASP A 64 9.78 -10.85 31.08
C ASP A 64 9.39 -9.39 30.95
N ASP A 65 9.97 -8.49 31.76
CA ASP A 65 9.82 -7.04 31.64
C ASP A 65 10.30 -6.53 30.27
N ILE A 66 11.48 -6.96 29.81
CA ILE A 66 11.98 -6.60 28.48
C ILE A 66 11.05 -7.13 27.38
N LEU A 67 10.60 -8.38 27.47
CA LEU A 67 9.76 -9.01 26.44
C LEU A 67 8.31 -8.55 26.45
N SER A 68 7.84 -7.91 27.52
CA SER A 68 6.54 -7.23 27.55
C SER A 68 6.44 -6.10 26.51
N LEU A 69 7.59 -5.58 26.06
CA LEU A 69 7.68 -4.57 25.00
C LEU A 69 7.47 -5.16 23.60
N ALA A 70 7.49 -6.48 23.44
CA ALA A 70 7.20 -7.12 22.16
C ALA A 70 5.70 -7.01 21.85
N LYS A 71 5.36 -6.35 20.74
CA LYS A 71 3.97 -6.15 20.35
C LYS A 71 3.56 -7.18 19.30
N PRO A 72 2.49 -7.96 19.51
CA PRO A 72 1.95 -8.80 18.45
C PRO A 72 1.47 -7.91 17.31
N LEU A 73 1.91 -8.20 16.08
CA LEU A 73 1.48 -7.46 14.87
C LEU A 73 -0.02 -7.62 14.58
N ALA A 74 -0.72 -8.51 15.30
CA ALA A 74 -2.16 -8.73 15.17
C ALA A 74 -3.04 -7.56 15.68
N ALA A 75 -2.48 -6.53 16.33
CA ALA A 75 -3.27 -5.40 16.83
C ALA A 75 -2.55 -4.05 16.77
N VAL A 76 -1.51 -3.90 15.94
CA VAL A 76 -1.05 -2.56 15.57
C VAL A 76 -1.96 -2.10 14.44
N LYS A 77 -3.01 -1.34 14.81
CA LYS A 77 -3.66 -0.41 13.89
C LYS A 77 -2.54 0.41 13.28
N ARG A 78 -2.17 0.01 12.06
CA ARG A 78 -1.23 0.65 11.18
C ARG A 78 -1.63 2.11 11.03
N GLU A 79 -1.00 3.00 11.79
CA GLU A 79 -0.58 4.27 11.20
C GLU A 79 0.62 3.93 10.32
N ILE A 80 0.32 3.34 9.16
CA ILE A 80 1.23 3.41 8.02
C ILE A 80 1.30 4.91 7.72
N ALA A 81 2.44 5.55 8.00
CA ALA A 81 2.78 6.78 7.28
C ALA A 81 2.50 6.48 5.81
N PRO A 82 1.62 7.24 5.13
CA PRO A 82 1.02 6.83 3.87
C PRO A 82 2.13 6.34 2.97
N ALA A 83 2.13 5.02 2.72
CA ALA A 83 3.14 4.40 1.89
C ALA A 83 3.15 5.23 0.61
N GLU A 84 4.30 5.78 0.24
CA GLU A 84 4.40 6.54 -0.99
C GLU A 84 3.77 5.70 -2.10
N ILE A 85 2.75 6.26 -2.74
CA ILE A 85 2.03 5.58 -3.80
C ILE A 85 2.99 5.46 -4.97
N VAL A 86 3.81 4.40 -5.02
CA VAL A 86 4.65 4.13 -6.17
C VAL A 86 3.75 3.56 -7.26
N VAL A 87 3.36 4.41 -8.20
CA VAL A 87 2.52 3.99 -9.32
C VAL A 87 3.33 3.06 -10.22
N LYS A 88 2.87 1.82 -10.34
CA LYS A 88 3.42 0.84 -11.29
C LYS A 88 2.43 0.56 -12.40
N TYR A 89 2.94 0.20 -13.57
CA TYR A 89 2.13 -0.16 -14.74
C TYR A 89 2.30 -1.65 -15.03
N ASP A 90 1.22 -2.41 -14.89
CA ASP A 90 1.19 -3.81 -15.29
C ASP A 90 0.72 -3.89 -16.74
N ARG A 91 1.66 -3.87 -17.69
CA ARG A 91 1.35 -3.83 -19.13
C ARG A 91 0.47 -5.00 -19.59
N ALA A 92 0.61 -6.18 -18.97
CA ALA A 92 -0.19 -7.34 -19.33
C ALA A 92 -1.65 -7.20 -18.85
N SER A 93 -1.84 -6.75 -17.60
CA SER A 93 -3.18 -6.44 -17.08
C SER A 93 -3.84 -5.29 -17.82
N ILE A 94 -3.09 -4.22 -18.13
CA ILE A 94 -3.61 -3.00 -18.78
C ILE A 94 -4.35 -3.33 -20.07
N GLU A 95 -3.82 -4.19 -20.94
CA GLU A 95 -4.50 -4.52 -22.20
C GLU A 95 -5.75 -5.37 -22.00
N HIS A 96 -5.72 -6.32 -21.05
CA HIS A 96 -6.83 -7.24 -20.81
C HIS A 96 -7.97 -6.56 -20.04
N GLU A 97 -7.65 -5.92 -18.92
CA GLU A 97 -8.64 -5.34 -18.01
C GLU A 97 -9.26 -4.05 -18.57
N SER A 98 -8.58 -3.33 -19.47
CA SER A 98 -9.18 -2.18 -20.17
C SER A 98 -10.32 -2.58 -21.10
N LYS A 99 -10.27 -3.78 -21.69
CA LYS A 99 -11.39 -4.32 -22.49
C LYS A 99 -12.57 -4.73 -21.61
N ALA A 100 -12.31 -5.24 -20.40
CA ALA A 100 -13.38 -5.52 -19.46
C ALA A 100 -14.05 -4.21 -18.97
N LEU A 101 -13.27 -3.14 -18.78
CA LEU A 101 -13.78 -1.87 -18.26
C LEU A 101 -14.80 -1.16 -19.18
N ILE A 102 -14.78 -1.44 -20.49
CA ILE A 102 -15.79 -0.93 -21.43
C ILE A 102 -17.08 -1.75 -21.45
N ASP A 103 -17.09 -2.96 -20.88
CA ASP A 103 -18.31 -3.76 -20.77
C ASP A 103 -19.25 -3.11 -19.74
N PRO A 104 -20.48 -2.70 -20.15
CA PRO A 104 -21.42 -2.04 -19.26
C PRO A 104 -21.84 -2.89 -18.05
N ILE A 105 -21.90 -4.21 -18.20
CA ILE A 105 -22.27 -5.15 -17.12
C ILE A 105 -21.13 -5.19 -16.10
N TYR A 106 -19.90 -5.37 -16.56
CA TYR A 106 -18.73 -5.38 -15.69
C TYR A 106 -18.58 -4.04 -14.97
N PHE A 107 -18.66 -2.93 -15.70
CA PHE A 107 -18.54 -1.60 -15.11
C PHE A 107 -19.64 -1.32 -14.07
N SER A 108 -20.89 -1.65 -14.37
CA SER A 108 -22.00 -1.50 -13.41
C SER A 108 -21.78 -2.34 -12.16
N SER A 109 -21.25 -3.56 -12.31
CA SER A 109 -20.95 -4.45 -11.17
C SER A 109 -19.90 -3.86 -10.22
N LEU A 110 -18.90 -3.14 -10.77
CA LEU A 110 -17.90 -2.41 -9.98
C LEU A 110 -18.55 -1.25 -9.22
N LEU A 111 -19.41 -0.48 -9.88
CA LEU A 111 -20.02 0.72 -9.29
C LEU A 111 -21.03 0.43 -8.17
N ILE A 112 -21.76 -0.68 -8.23
CA ILE A 112 -22.76 -1.04 -7.21
C ILE A 112 -22.14 -1.11 -5.80
N ARG A 113 -20.86 -1.48 -5.72
CA ARG A 113 -20.15 -1.66 -4.45
C ARG A 113 -19.11 -0.56 -4.20
N ALA A 114 -19.14 0.49 -5.01
CA ALA A 114 -18.18 1.56 -4.92
C ALA A 114 -18.66 2.65 -3.95
N SER A 115 -17.74 3.25 -3.20
CA SER A 115 -18.01 4.44 -2.40
C SER A 115 -17.22 5.63 -2.93
N VAL A 116 -17.86 6.79 -3.03
CA VAL A 116 -17.19 8.03 -3.44
C VAL A 116 -16.18 8.42 -2.35
N VAL A 117 -14.93 8.64 -2.76
CA VAL A 117 -13.82 9.04 -1.88
C VAL A 117 -13.48 10.50 -2.07
N ALA A 118 -13.43 10.95 -3.32
CA ALA A 118 -13.05 12.31 -3.66
C ALA A 118 -13.74 12.76 -4.95
N VAL A 119 -14.08 14.04 -5.01
CA VAL A 119 -14.47 14.76 -6.23
C VAL A 119 -13.73 16.09 -6.18
N GLU A 120 -12.77 16.28 -7.08
CA GLU A 120 -11.87 17.42 -7.07
C GLU A 120 -11.77 18.03 -8.46
N LYS A 121 -11.53 19.35 -8.52
CA LYS A 121 -11.28 20.05 -9.77
C LYS A 121 -9.95 20.77 -9.68
N MET A 122 -9.05 20.50 -10.62
CA MET A 122 -7.70 21.06 -10.58
C MET A 122 -7.14 21.35 -11.97
N ARG A 123 -6.16 22.24 -12.02
CA ARG A 123 -5.40 22.54 -13.23
C ARG A 123 -4.11 21.72 -13.23
N ILE A 124 -3.85 21.01 -14.33
CA ILE A 124 -2.68 20.16 -14.51
C ILE A 124 -1.76 20.79 -15.57
N GLU A 125 -0.55 21.14 -15.16
CA GLU A 125 0.52 21.59 -16.06
C GLU A 125 1.43 20.44 -16.51
N GLU A 126 1.72 19.53 -15.57
CA GLU A 126 2.43 18.29 -15.80
C GLU A 126 1.71 17.16 -15.05
N PHE A 127 1.25 16.16 -15.80
CA PHE A 127 0.48 15.07 -15.20
C PHE A 127 1.39 14.06 -14.51
N ASN A 128 1.17 13.88 -13.21
CA ASN A 128 1.79 12.82 -12.44
C ASN A 128 0.72 12.10 -11.61
N LEU A 129 0.37 10.88 -12.03
CA LEU A 129 -0.64 10.06 -11.36
C LEU A 129 -0.27 9.78 -9.90
N GLN A 130 1.02 9.56 -9.59
CA GLN A 130 1.46 9.33 -8.21
C GLN A 130 1.20 10.54 -7.32
N ASN A 131 1.54 11.74 -7.80
CA ASN A 131 1.30 12.98 -7.04
C ASN A 131 -0.19 13.22 -6.87
N MET A 132 -0.98 13.03 -7.93
CA MET A 132 -2.44 13.18 -7.86
C MET A 132 -3.06 12.23 -6.81
N LEU A 133 -2.72 10.94 -6.84
CA LEU A 133 -3.24 9.98 -5.86
C LEU A 133 -2.80 10.32 -4.42
N LYS A 134 -1.59 10.87 -4.25
CA LYS A 134 -1.08 11.32 -2.94
C LYS A 134 -1.83 12.55 -2.43
N GLU A 135 -2.05 13.55 -3.27
CA GLU A 135 -2.81 14.77 -2.95
C GLU A 135 -4.25 14.45 -2.56
N LEU A 136 -4.85 13.46 -3.22
CA LEU A 136 -6.19 12.93 -2.90
C LEU A 136 -6.22 12.04 -1.64
N GLY A 137 -5.09 11.85 -0.95
CA GLY A 137 -5.01 11.09 0.31
C GLY A 137 -5.31 9.59 0.18
N LEU A 138 -5.11 9.01 -1.00
CA LEU A 138 -5.51 7.63 -1.28
C LEU A 138 -4.53 6.62 -0.68
N LYS A 139 -5.05 5.56 -0.08
CA LYS A 139 -4.25 4.47 0.52
C LYS A 139 -3.75 3.49 -0.54
N SER A 140 -2.45 3.21 -0.57
CA SER A 140 -1.82 2.28 -1.53
C SER A 140 -2.20 0.81 -1.37
N THR A 141 -2.99 0.43 -0.36
CA THR A 141 -3.45 -0.94 -0.13
C THR A 141 -4.84 -1.23 -0.67
N GLU A 142 -5.51 -0.21 -1.19
CA GLU A 142 -6.90 -0.28 -1.64
C GLU A 142 -6.99 -0.20 -3.16
N THR A 143 -8.16 -0.54 -3.68
CA THR A 143 -8.45 -0.51 -5.11
C THR A 143 -9.40 0.65 -5.40
N TYR A 144 -9.08 1.44 -6.42
CA TYR A 144 -9.86 2.61 -6.79
C TYR A 144 -10.24 2.58 -8.26
N PHE A 145 -11.45 3.05 -8.53
CA PHE A 145 -11.83 3.57 -9.83
C PHE A 145 -11.58 5.08 -9.85
N VAL A 146 -10.86 5.55 -10.84
CA VAL A 146 -10.57 6.98 -11.03
C VAL A 146 -11.13 7.41 -12.38
N LYS A 147 -12.03 8.39 -12.36
CA LYS A 147 -12.52 9.06 -13.56
C LYS A 147 -11.91 10.46 -13.63
N ILE A 148 -11.27 10.78 -14.75
CA ILE A 148 -10.70 12.10 -15.01
C ILE A 148 -11.41 12.68 -16.24
N THR A 149 -12.14 13.75 -16.06
CA THR A 149 -12.84 14.47 -17.13
C THR A 149 -12.09 15.74 -17.45
N HIS A 150 -11.55 15.82 -18.66
CA HIS A 150 -10.82 16.97 -19.16
C HIS A 150 -11.77 18.05 -19.69
N GLU A 151 -11.37 19.32 -19.61
CA GLU A 151 -12.16 20.44 -20.14
C GLU A 151 -12.46 20.37 -21.65
N SER A 152 -11.67 19.60 -22.41
CA SER A 152 -11.94 19.32 -23.83
C SER A 152 -13.11 18.34 -24.07
N GLY A 153 -13.62 17.70 -23.00
CA GLY A 153 -14.65 16.66 -23.05
C GLY A 153 -14.12 15.23 -23.11
N ASP A 154 -12.80 15.03 -23.10
CA ASP A 154 -12.18 13.71 -23.02
C ASP A 154 -12.32 13.13 -21.60
N VAL A 155 -12.65 11.84 -21.49
CA VAL A 155 -12.87 11.17 -20.22
C VAL A 155 -11.93 9.97 -20.11
N TYR A 156 -11.08 9.99 -19.10
CA TYR A 156 -10.23 8.86 -18.73
C TYR A 156 -10.89 8.08 -17.59
N LYS A 157 -10.88 6.76 -17.69
CA LYS A 157 -11.37 5.82 -16.68
C LYS A 157 -10.23 4.89 -16.33
N LEU A 158 -9.87 4.80 -15.06
CA LEU A 158 -8.75 3.99 -14.59
C LEU A 158 -9.18 3.06 -13.46
N ILE A 159 -8.55 1.89 -13.40
CA ILE A 159 -8.52 1.04 -12.21
C ILE A 159 -7.10 1.06 -11.64
N VAL A 160 -6.98 1.49 -10.40
CA VAL A 160 -5.74 1.50 -9.64
C VAL A 160 -5.89 0.49 -8.51
N ASP A 161 -5.28 -0.69 -8.63
CA ASP A 161 -5.27 -1.71 -7.59
C ASP A 161 -3.96 -1.67 -6.81
N LYS A 162 -4.04 -1.33 -5.52
CA LYS A 162 -2.89 -1.31 -4.61
C LYS A 162 -1.70 -0.50 -5.15
N GLY A 163 -2.00 0.65 -5.76
CA GLY A 163 -1.03 1.53 -6.40
C GLY A 163 -0.55 1.07 -7.79
N VAL A 164 -1.10 0.01 -8.35
CA VAL A 164 -0.78 -0.47 -9.71
C VAL A 164 -1.93 -0.10 -10.64
N VAL A 165 -1.62 0.58 -11.75
CA VAL A 165 -2.62 0.81 -12.81
C VAL A 165 -2.87 -0.51 -13.52
N LYS A 166 -4.11 -0.97 -13.41
CA LYS A 166 -4.58 -2.26 -13.93
C LYS A 166 -5.40 -2.12 -15.20
N ALA A 167 -6.14 -1.03 -15.35
CA ALA A 167 -6.91 -0.73 -16.56
C ALA A 167 -6.93 0.77 -16.82
N ILE A 168 -7.01 1.15 -18.09
CA ILE A 168 -7.22 2.52 -18.51
C ILE A 168 -7.99 2.58 -19.85
N VAL A 169 -8.99 3.43 -19.88
CA VAL A 169 -9.79 3.74 -21.06
C VAL A 169 -9.85 5.24 -21.21
N LEU A 170 -9.68 5.73 -22.44
CA LEU A 170 -9.93 7.09 -22.84
C LEU A 170 -11.15 7.10 -23.77
N GLU A 171 -12.21 7.76 -23.34
CA GLU A 171 -13.37 8.08 -24.16
C GLU A 171 -13.18 9.50 -24.68
N ARG A 172 -12.94 9.63 -25.98
CA ARG A 172 -12.80 10.92 -26.65
C ARG A 172 -14.16 11.57 -26.75
N ARG A 173 -14.21 12.90 -26.78
CA ARG A 173 -15.45 13.66 -27.03
C ARG A 173 -16.23 13.19 -28.28
N GLU A 174 -15.51 12.69 -29.28
CA GLU A 174 -16.03 12.19 -30.55
C GLU A 174 -16.70 10.80 -30.44
N GLY A 175 -16.72 10.19 -29.25
CA GLY A 175 -17.27 8.85 -29.02
C GLY A 175 -16.29 7.71 -29.34
N ILE A 176 -15.03 8.04 -29.59
CA ILE A 176 -13.96 7.06 -29.87
C ILE A 176 -13.36 6.58 -28.54
N ASN A 177 -13.30 5.26 -28.34
CA ASN A 177 -12.64 4.66 -27.20
C ASN A 177 -11.22 4.22 -27.56
N VAL A 178 -10.25 4.70 -26.80
CA VAL A 178 -8.85 4.26 -26.83
C VAL A 178 -8.59 3.48 -25.56
N LEU A 179 -7.96 2.31 -25.68
CA LEU A 179 -7.76 1.38 -24.57
C LEU A 179 -6.27 1.21 -24.26
N GLY A 180 -6.00 0.75 -23.04
CA GLY A 180 -4.71 0.15 -22.69
C GLY A 180 -3.55 1.14 -22.74
N SER A 181 -2.39 0.67 -23.18
CA SER A 181 -1.13 1.43 -23.17
C SER A 181 -1.24 2.74 -23.97
N THR A 182 -1.98 2.74 -25.07
CA THR A 182 -2.21 3.96 -25.86
C THR A 182 -2.98 5.01 -25.07
N ALA A 183 -4.04 4.61 -24.36
CA ALA A 183 -4.80 5.54 -23.50
C ALA A 183 -3.93 6.11 -22.36
N LEU A 184 -3.01 5.29 -21.83
CA LEU A 184 -2.01 5.73 -20.84
C LEU A 184 -1.08 6.80 -21.41
N GLU A 185 -0.58 6.63 -22.63
CA GLU A 185 0.29 7.63 -23.26
C GLU A 185 -0.42 8.98 -23.44
N TYR A 186 -1.71 8.98 -23.76
CA TYR A 186 -2.51 10.20 -23.83
C TYR A 186 -2.68 10.84 -22.46
N LEU A 187 -3.01 10.05 -21.44
CA LEU A 187 -3.18 10.55 -20.08
C LEU A 187 -1.90 11.20 -19.56
N LEU A 188 -0.74 10.59 -19.77
CA LEU A 188 0.55 11.12 -19.32
C LEU A 188 0.92 12.48 -19.96
N LYS A 189 0.25 12.87 -21.04
CA LYS A 189 0.48 14.12 -21.76
C LYS A 189 -0.63 15.16 -21.52
N ILE A 190 -1.62 14.85 -20.67
CA ILE A 190 -2.75 15.74 -20.42
C ILE A 190 -2.28 17.05 -19.78
N LYS A 191 -2.87 18.16 -20.23
CA LYS A 191 -2.65 19.52 -19.72
C LYS A 191 -3.95 20.29 -19.80
N GLY A 192 -4.25 21.09 -18.78
CA GLY A 192 -5.47 21.86 -18.71
C GLY A 192 -6.25 21.61 -17.43
N VAL A 193 -7.51 22.00 -17.41
CA VAL A 193 -8.40 21.77 -16.26
C VAL A 193 -9.02 20.38 -16.34
N VAL A 194 -8.98 19.65 -15.23
CA VAL A 194 -9.63 18.35 -15.07
C VAL A 194 -10.55 18.35 -13.86
N GLU A 195 -11.63 17.58 -13.97
CA GLU A 195 -12.45 17.12 -12.86
C GLU A 195 -12.13 15.65 -12.59
N ILE A 196 -11.83 15.31 -11.35
CA ILE A 196 -11.42 13.98 -10.92
C ILE A 196 -12.45 13.45 -9.95
N MET A 197 -13.01 12.29 -10.25
CA MET A 197 -13.86 11.54 -9.35
C MET A 197 -13.17 10.23 -8.99
N VAL A 198 -13.03 9.96 -7.70
CA VAL A 198 -12.44 8.73 -7.18
C VAL A 198 -13.48 7.94 -6.42
N LEU A 199 -13.63 6.67 -6.79
CA LEU A 199 -14.45 5.71 -6.07
C LEU A 199 -13.55 4.61 -5.51
N LYS A 200 -13.76 4.22 -4.26
CA LYS A 200 -13.15 3.04 -3.66
C LYS A 200 -13.96 1.80 -4.04
N LEU A 201 -13.27 0.79 -4.56
CA LEU A 201 -13.87 -0.49 -4.93
C LEU A 201 -13.71 -1.51 -3.80
N VAL A 202 -14.74 -2.32 -3.57
CA VAL A 202 -14.75 -3.40 -2.58
C VAL A 202 -15.10 -4.71 -3.29
N PHE A 203 -14.14 -5.64 -3.32
CA PHE A 203 -14.33 -7.00 -3.84
C PHE A 203 -14.60 -7.96 -2.68
N GLN A 204 -15.56 -8.87 -2.84
CA GLN A 204 -15.72 -10.00 -1.91
C GLN A 204 -14.75 -11.12 -2.31
N GLU A 205 -14.08 -11.71 -1.33
CA GLU A 205 -13.41 -13.00 -1.48
C GLU A 205 -14.42 -14.15 -1.61
#